data_AF-G1VS79-F1
#
_entry.id   AF-G1VS79-F1
#
_cell.length_a   1.000
_cell.length_b   1.000
_cell.length_c   1.000
_cell.angle_alpha   90.00
_cell.angle_beta   90.00
_cell.angle_gamma   90.00
#
_symmetry.space_group_name_H-M   'P 1'
#
loop_
_entity.id
_entity.type
_entity.pdbx_description
1 polymer ?
#
loop_
_entity_poly.entity_id
_entity_poly.type
_entity_poly.pdbx_seq_one_letter_code
_entity_poly.pdbx_strand_id
1 'polypeptide(L)'
;MRINNKRMERFHMRVNSFTYQPYAVEREVFQPERSLRPVLGKRVLTPKSMQLIAEFRSKKDISDFLAELLNHEENMIDIEDGFKYRCYLSKLSQPVDEYWQGWYRVTIPLSVIQEGSRRQLLLSKAENHIVVAGNWQTECVYEITPMAAMDSFTIDGHTIRKLYANRTVYFDGELKKVYTDTEPNKYPDCTLKQNSFPTLDPGSQKISMSSTSVKVVLKYTPIFV
;
A
#
# COMPACT_ATOMS: atom_id res chain seq x y z
N MET A 1 2.49 -12.27 -17.19
CA MET A 1 2.85 -10.98 -16.54
C MET A 1 2.00 -9.85 -17.09
N ARG A 2 1.51 -8.98 -16.20
CA ARG A 2 0.66 -7.84 -16.51
C ARG A 2 1.16 -6.56 -15.84
N ILE A 3 0.82 -5.43 -16.44
CA ILE A 3 0.92 -4.10 -15.81
C ILE A 3 -0.43 -3.41 -15.90
N ASN A 4 -0.93 -2.85 -14.81
CA ASN A 4 -2.21 -2.13 -14.75
C ASN A 4 -3.34 -2.96 -15.40
N ASN A 5 -3.37 -4.27 -15.10
CA ASN A 5 -4.26 -5.29 -15.69
C ASN A 5 -4.13 -5.55 -17.20
N LYS A 6 -3.23 -4.85 -17.91
CA LYS A 6 -2.90 -5.08 -19.32
C LYS A 6 -1.78 -6.11 -19.44
N ARG A 7 -1.91 -7.01 -20.40
CA ARG A 7 -0.84 -7.96 -20.76
C ARG A 7 0.38 -7.20 -21.30
N MET A 8 1.58 -7.56 -20.85
CA MET A 8 2.82 -6.89 -21.28
C MET A 8 3.04 -7.03 -22.79
N GLU A 9 2.62 -8.14 -23.39
CA GLU A 9 2.72 -8.41 -24.83
C GLU A 9 1.98 -7.37 -25.69
N ARG A 10 1.03 -6.63 -25.11
CA ARG A 10 0.33 -5.52 -25.78
C ARG A 10 1.28 -4.39 -26.19
N PHE A 11 2.40 -4.23 -25.49
CA PHE A 11 3.42 -3.23 -25.78
C PHE A 11 4.52 -3.79 -26.69
N HIS A 12 4.30 -4.94 -27.34
CA HIS A 12 5.28 -5.61 -28.19
C HIS A 12 6.63 -5.87 -27.49
N MET A 13 6.62 -5.96 -26.15
CA MET A 13 7.81 -6.18 -25.34
C MET A 13 7.96 -7.65 -24.94
N ARG A 14 9.22 -8.05 -24.70
CA ARG A 14 9.58 -9.29 -24.03
C ARG A 14 10.16 -8.96 -22.67
N VAL A 15 9.58 -9.49 -21.59
CA VAL A 15 10.14 -9.32 -20.25
C VAL A 15 11.25 -10.35 -20.07
N ASN A 16 12.46 -9.89 -19.81
CA ASN A 16 13.60 -10.76 -19.53
C ASN A 16 13.65 -11.12 -18.04
N SER A 17 13.49 -10.11 -17.18
CA SER A 17 13.53 -10.32 -15.74
C SER A 17 12.78 -9.25 -14.98
N PHE A 18 12.22 -9.66 -13.84
CA PHE A 18 11.71 -8.79 -12.79
C PHE A 18 12.24 -9.35 -11.47
N THR A 19 13.46 -8.94 -11.10
CA THR A 19 14.25 -9.65 -10.10
C THR A 19 13.93 -9.18 -8.69
N TYR A 20 13.56 -10.12 -7.82
CA TYR A 20 13.36 -9.88 -6.40
C TYR A 20 14.65 -9.38 -5.73
N GLN A 21 14.56 -8.26 -5.02
CA GLN A 21 15.59 -7.81 -4.07
C GLN A 21 14.97 -7.67 -2.68
N PRO A 22 15.67 -8.03 -1.59
CA PRO A 22 15.18 -7.78 -0.24
C PRO A 22 15.01 -6.26 -0.01
N TYR A 23 14.14 -5.87 0.91
CA TYR A 23 14.03 -4.46 1.30
C TYR A 23 15.35 -3.93 1.85
N ALA A 24 15.67 -2.69 1.50
CA ALA A 24 16.72 -1.95 2.19
C ALA A 24 16.18 -1.50 3.55
N VAL A 25 16.92 -1.83 4.61
CA VAL A 25 16.62 -1.41 5.97
C VAL A 25 17.76 -0.56 6.46
N GLU A 26 17.50 0.72 6.64
CA GLU A 26 18.48 1.66 7.19
C GLU A 26 18.13 1.99 8.64
N ARG A 27 19.15 2.19 9.47
CA ARG A 27 18.99 2.73 10.81
C ARG A 27 20.25 3.50 11.19
N GLU A 28 20.07 4.60 11.91
CA GLU A 28 21.19 5.28 12.55
C GLU A 28 21.72 4.43 13.71
N VAL A 29 23.05 4.33 13.83
CA VAL A 29 23.72 3.61 14.92
C VAL A 29 24.74 4.55 15.53
N PHE A 30 24.50 4.93 16.79
CA PHE A 30 25.44 5.72 17.57
C PHE A 30 26.20 4.80 18.51
N GLN A 31 27.53 4.75 18.39
CA GLN A 31 28.40 3.96 19.26
C GLN A 31 29.07 4.88 20.30
N PRO A 32 28.69 4.82 21.58
CA PRO A 32 29.36 5.60 22.62
C PRO A 32 30.76 5.04 22.91
N GLU A 33 31.74 5.91 23.18
CA GLU A 33 33.16 5.54 23.41
C GLU A 33 33.37 4.55 24.57
N ARG A 34 32.48 4.56 25.58
CA ARG A 34 32.60 3.74 26.81
C ARG A 34 31.51 2.69 26.97
N SER A 35 30.77 2.40 25.91
CA SER A 35 29.72 1.38 25.93
C SER A 35 30.03 0.31 24.89
N LEU A 36 29.78 -0.95 25.23
CA LEU A 36 29.77 -2.04 24.24
C LEU A 36 28.44 -2.14 23.49
N ARG A 37 27.40 -1.45 23.97
CA ARG A 37 26.06 -1.45 23.37
C ARG A 37 25.83 -0.15 22.61
N PRO A 38 25.59 -0.19 21.28
CA PRO A 38 25.23 0.99 20.52
C PRO A 38 23.82 1.47 20.90
N VAL A 39 23.61 2.77 20.74
CA VAL A 39 22.27 3.38 20.72
C VAL A 39 21.75 3.29 19.30
N LEU A 40 20.62 2.60 19.13
CA LEU A 40 20.00 2.40 17.82
C LEU A 40 18.91 3.45 17.61
N GLY A 41 19.00 4.19 16.50
CA GLY A 41 17.94 5.08 16.02
C GLY A 41 16.75 4.32 15.45
N LYS A 42 15.76 5.06 14.93
CA LYS A 42 14.58 4.46 14.29
C LYS A 42 15.00 3.76 12.99
N ARG A 43 14.34 2.64 12.68
CA ARG A 43 14.47 1.97 11.38
C ARG A 43 13.67 2.75 10.36
N VAL A 44 14.27 3.03 9.21
CA VAL A 44 13.60 3.54 8.02
C VAL A 44 13.56 2.40 7.01
N LEU A 45 12.35 1.99 6.64
CA LEU A 45 12.14 1.02 5.58
C LEU A 45 11.95 1.80 4.27
N THR A 46 12.74 1.50 3.25
CA THR A 46 12.57 2.07 1.91
C THR A 46 11.99 1.00 0.97
N PRO A 47 11.09 1.35 0.03
CA PRO A 47 10.54 0.37 -0.92
C PRO A 47 11.64 -0.45 -1.63
N LYS A 48 11.33 -1.70 -2.03
CA LYS A 48 12.29 -2.56 -2.75
C LYS A 48 12.76 -1.85 -4.01
N SER A 49 14.06 -1.70 -4.20
CA SER A 49 14.60 -1.30 -5.50
C SER A 49 14.62 -2.54 -6.40
N MET A 50 13.70 -2.62 -7.36
CA MET A 50 13.63 -3.69 -8.34
C MET A 50 13.92 -3.14 -9.73
N GLN A 51 14.29 -4.03 -10.65
CA GLN A 51 14.52 -3.68 -12.05
C GLN A 51 13.62 -4.53 -12.94
N LEU A 52 12.85 -3.86 -13.79
CA LEU A 52 12.17 -4.49 -14.91
C LEU A 52 13.09 -4.39 -16.12
N ILE A 53 13.57 -5.54 -16.60
CA ILE A 53 14.38 -5.62 -17.81
C ILE A 53 13.47 -6.16 -18.92
N ALA A 54 13.30 -5.35 -19.97
CA ALA A 54 12.46 -5.69 -21.11
C ALA A 54 13.15 -5.37 -22.43
N GLU A 55 12.77 -6.11 -23.47
CA GLU A 55 13.27 -5.95 -24.83
C GLU A 55 12.15 -5.55 -25.78
N PHE A 56 12.48 -4.65 -26.70
CA PHE A 56 11.57 -4.05 -27.67
C PHE A 56 12.18 -4.11 -29.07
N ARG A 57 11.32 -4.14 -30.10
CA ARG A 57 11.75 -4.08 -31.51
C ARG A 57 11.68 -2.69 -32.13
N SER A 58 11.09 -1.73 -31.41
CA SER A 58 10.89 -0.37 -31.91
C SER A 58 11.01 0.63 -30.78
N LYS A 59 11.63 1.78 -31.09
CA LYS A 59 11.67 2.94 -30.18
C LYS A 59 10.27 3.48 -29.87
N LYS A 60 9.31 3.30 -30.80
CA LYS A 60 7.91 3.68 -30.56
C LYS A 60 7.28 2.82 -29.47
N ASP A 61 7.50 1.51 -29.48
CA ASP A 61 6.94 0.61 -28.46
C ASP A 61 7.49 0.93 -27.06
N ILE A 62 8.77 1.30 -26.98
CA ILE A 62 9.38 1.81 -25.75
C ILE A 62 8.64 3.07 -25.28
N SER A 63 8.44 4.04 -26.18
CA SER A 63 7.73 5.29 -25.85
C SER A 63 6.30 5.03 -25.39
N ASP A 64 5.57 4.12 -26.05
CA ASP A 64 4.18 3.79 -25.70
C ASP A 64 4.10 3.09 -24.33
N PHE A 65 5.06 2.22 -24.00
CA PHE A 65 5.16 1.59 -22.69
C PHE A 65 5.54 2.58 -21.57
N LEU A 66 6.49 3.48 -21.83
CA LEU A 66 6.84 4.54 -20.87
C LEU A 66 5.66 5.49 -20.64
N ALA A 67 4.89 5.80 -21.67
CA ALA A 67 3.66 6.59 -21.53
C ALA A 67 2.63 5.88 -20.64
N GLU A 68 2.45 4.55 -20.77
CA GLU A 68 1.62 3.79 -19.84
C GLU A 68 2.11 3.95 -18.40
N LEU A 69 3.41 3.79 -18.13
CA LEU A 69 3.96 3.94 -16.78
C LEU A 69 3.72 5.35 -16.20
N LEU A 70 3.84 6.38 -17.02
CA LEU A 70 3.71 7.78 -16.62
C LEU A 70 2.25 8.26 -16.50
N ASN A 71 1.31 7.57 -17.14
CA ASN A 71 -0.12 7.89 -17.06
C ASN A 71 -0.77 7.50 -15.72
N HIS A 72 -0.04 6.79 -14.86
CA HIS A 72 -0.51 6.33 -13.56
C HIS A 72 0.41 6.84 -12.45
N GLU A 73 -0.17 7.38 -11.38
CA GLU A 73 0.57 7.76 -10.17
C GLU A 73 1.21 6.53 -9.50
N GLU A 74 0.52 5.40 -9.56
CA GLU A 74 0.99 4.09 -9.07
C GLU A 74 0.74 3.02 -10.14
N ASN A 75 1.74 2.16 -10.38
CA ASN A 75 1.62 1.07 -11.35
C ASN A 75 1.50 -0.27 -10.62
N MET A 76 0.66 -1.18 -11.12
CA MET A 76 0.51 -2.52 -10.55
C MET A 76 1.07 -3.58 -11.49
N ILE A 77 2.15 -4.24 -11.08
CA ILE A 77 2.72 -5.38 -11.77
C ILE A 77 2.21 -6.69 -11.16
N ASP A 78 1.81 -7.62 -12.01
CA ASP A 78 1.38 -8.97 -11.63
C ASP A 78 2.19 -9.99 -12.44
N ILE A 79 3.02 -10.78 -11.77
CA ILE A 79 3.83 -11.85 -12.38
C ILE A 79 3.18 -13.23 -12.23
N GLU A 80 1.94 -13.29 -11.74
CA GLU A 80 1.15 -14.53 -11.57
C GLU A 80 1.73 -15.49 -10.51
N ASP A 81 2.48 -14.96 -9.54
CA ASP A 81 3.05 -15.70 -8.40
C ASP A 81 2.17 -15.67 -7.14
N GLY A 82 0.97 -15.08 -7.25
CA GLY A 82 0.04 -14.90 -6.14
C GLY A 82 0.19 -13.57 -5.39
N PHE A 83 1.19 -12.75 -5.72
CA PHE A 83 1.37 -11.40 -5.20
C PHE A 83 1.09 -10.33 -6.26
N LYS A 84 0.86 -9.12 -5.78
CA LYS A 84 0.81 -7.93 -6.61
C LYS A 84 1.94 -6.99 -6.20
N TYR A 85 2.52 -6.32 -7.18
CA TYR A 85 3.67 -5.46 -6.98
C TYR A 85 3.24 -4.03 -7.30
N ARG A 86 3.01 -3.23 -6.25
CA ARG A 86 2.75 -1.81 -6.39
C ARG A 86 4.08 -1.11 -6.64
N CYS A 87 4.21 -0.49 -7.80
CA CYS A 87 5.45 0.03 -8.33
C CYS A 87 5.35 1.54 -8.54
N TYR A 88 6.40 2.22 -8.08
CA TYR A 88 6.62 3.65 -8.28
C TYR A 88 7.85 3.82 -9.17
N LEU A 89 7.69 4.63 -10.21
CA LEU A 89 8.78 4.97 -11.09
C LEU A 89 9.67 5.99 -10.38
N SER A 90 10.89 5.60 -10.02
CA SER A 90 11.79 6.48 -9.27
C SER A 90 12.57 7.43 -10.19
N LYS A 91 13.11 6.91 -11.30
CA LYS A 91 13.87 7.68 -12.28
C LYS A 91 14.00 6.93 -13.60
N LEU A 92 13.75 7.61 -14.72
CA LEU A 92 14.15 7.14 -16.05
C LEU A 92 15.38 7.94 -16.49
N SER A 93 16.56 7.37 -16.38
CA SER A 93 17.78 8.00 -16.90
C SER A 93 18.82 7.03 -17.42
N GLN A 94 18.47 5.75 -17.55
CA GLN A 94 19.39 4.77 -18.11
C GLN A 94 19.31 4.82 -19.64
N PRO A 95 20.45 4.76 -20.35
CA PRO A 95 20.45 4.69 -21.80
C PRO A 95 19.73 3.42 -22.26
N VAL A 96 19.08 3.51 -23.42
CA VAL A 96 18.50 2.34 -24.10
C VAL A 96 19.60 1.70 -24.93
N ASP A 97 19.96 0.46 -24.60
CA ASP A 97 21.00 -0.27 -25.32
C ASP A 97 20.41 -0.97 -26.54
N GLU A 98 20.84 -0.58 -27.74
CA GLU A 98 20.64 -1.39 -28.94
C GLU A 98 21.70 -2.49 -28.97
N TYR A 99 21.31 -3.72 -28.68
CA TYR A 99 22.26 -4.81 -28.49
C TYR A 99 22.35 -5.75 -29.70
N TRP A 100 21.31 -5.79 -30.56
CA TRP A 100 21.31 -6.62 -31.77
C TRP A 100 20.24 -6.22 -32.81
N GLN A 101 20.63 -5.83 -34.02
CA GLN A 101 19.75 -5.61 -35.21
C GLN A 101 18.33 -5.06 -34.89
N GLY A 102 18.22 -3.84 -34.35
CA GLY A 102 16.93 -3.21 -34.06
C GLY A 102 16.21 -3.73 -32.81
N TRP A 103 16.87 -4.56 -32.01
CA TRP A 103 16.43 -4.88 -30.65
C TRP A 103 17.04 -3.94 -29.62
N TYR A 104 16.15 -3.40 -28.81
CA TYR A 104 16.46 -2.47 -27.74
C TYR A 104 16.19 -3.14 -26.40
N ARG A 105 17.17 -3.12 -25.51
CA ARG A 105 16.99 -3.53 -24.11
C ARG A 105 16.85 -2.30 -23.23
N VAL A 106 15.84 -2.32 -22.37
CA VAL A 106 15.55 -1.24 -21.42
C VAL A 106 15.52 -1.82 -20.02
N THR A 107 16.27 -1.18 -19.11
CA THR A 107 16.26 -1.49 -17.69
C THR A 107 15.55 -0.36 -16.95
N ILE A 108 14.41 -0.67 -16.34
CA ILE A 108 13.54 0.31 -15.69
C ILE A 108 13.63 0.08 -14.18
N PRO A 109 14.26 1.00 -13.42
CA PRO A 109 14.29 0.91 -11.97
C PRO A 109 12.93 1.30 -11.38
N LEU A 110 12.43 0.45 -10.50
CA LEU A 110 11.14 0.59 -9.84
C LEU A 110 11.32 0.48 -8.33
N SER A 111 10.62 1.36 -7.60
CA SER A 111 10.43 1.22 -6.16
C SER A 111 9.17 0.41 -5.92
N VAL A 112 9.27 -0.72 -5.22
CA VAL A 112 8.21 -1.73 -5.20
C VAL A 112 7.76 -2.08 -3.77
N ILE A 113 6.45 -2.16 -3.59
CA ILE A 113 5.78 -2.72 -2.43
C ILE A 113 5.10 -4.02 -2.86
N GLN A 114 5.40 -5.13 -2.18
CA GLN A 114 4.79 -6.42 -2.46
C GLN A 114 3.52 -6.58 -1.60
N GLU A 115 2.41 -6.87 -2.27
CA GLU A 115 1.08 -6.90 -1.71
C GLU A 115 0.42 -8.27 -1.89
N GLY A 116 -0.32 -8.69 -0.87
CA GLY A 116 -1.25 -9.80 -0.97
C GLY A 116 -2.59 -9.39 -1.56
N SER A 117 -3.52 -10.33 -1.61
CA SER A 117 -4.91 -10.03 -1.99
C SER A 117 -5.59 -9.18 -0.89
N ARG A 118 -6.34 -8.16 -1.32
CA ARG A 118 -7.15 -7.31 -0.41
C ARG A 118 -8.10 -8.19 0.41
N ARG A 119 -8.16 -7.92 1.70
CA ARG A 119 -8.99 -8.64 2.67
C ARG A 119 -10.10 -7.73 3.20
N GLN A 120 -11.21 -8.35 3.54
CA GLN A 120 -12.38 -7.69 4.10
C GLN A 120 -12.92 -8.51 5.28
N LEU A 121 -13.18 -7.85 6.39
CA LEU A 121 -13.67 -8.45 7.63
C LEU A 121 -14.84 -7.65 8.18
N LEU A 122 -15.91 -8.34 8.61
CA LEU A 122 -17.01 -7.72 9.33
C LEU A 122 -16.70 -7.75 10.84
N LEU A 123 -16.68 -6.59 11.47
CA LEU A 123 -16.52 -6.46 12.91
C LEU A 123 -17.91 -6.37 13.55
N SER A 124 -18.21 -7.26 14.50
CA SER A 124 -19.55 -7.43 15.06
C SER A 124 -19.59 -7.42 16.59
N LYS A 125 -18.45 -7.54 17.24
CA LYS A 125 -18.32 -7.62 18.69
C LYS A 125 -17.72 -6.33 19.26
N ALA A 126 -17.93 -6.06 20.54
CA ALA A 126 -17.23 -4.97 21.22
C ALA A 126 -15.70 -5.17 21.17
N GLU A 127 -15.23 -6.42 21.24
CA GLU A 127 -13.85 -6.80 20.98
C GLU A 127 -13.77 -7.85 19.86
N ASN A 128 -13.02 -7.54 18.81
CA ASN A 128 -12.83 -8.42 17.64
C ASN A 128 -11.38 -8.87 17.59
N HIS A 129 -11.17 -10.18 17.64
CA HIS A 129 -9.85 -10.79 17.45
C HIS A 129 -9.69 -11.16 15.98
N ILE A 130 -8.65 -10.61 15.35
CA ILE A 130 -8.34 -10.87 13.95
C ILE A 130 -6.88 -11.32 13.82
N VAL A 131 -6.59 -12.01 12.71
CA VAL A 131 -5.21 -12.32 12.31
C VAL A 131 -4.93 -11.58 11.02
N VAL A 132 -4.08 -10.57 11.12
CA VAL A 132 -3.65 -9.71 10.00
C VAL A 132 -2.55 -10.45 9.25
N ALA A 133 -2.78 -10.75 7.98
CA ALA A 133 -1.75 -11.35 7.14
C ALA A 133 -0.75 -10.30 6.64
N GLY A 134 0.40 -10.80 6.18
CA GLY A 134 1.57 -9.98 5.88
C GLY A 134 2.62 -10.15 6.98
N ASN A 135 3.77 -9.55 6.76
CA ASN A 135 4.87 -9.50 7.75
C ASN A 135 5.29 -8.04 8.04
N TRP A 136 4.53 -7.07 7.54
CA TRP A 136 4.69 -5.64 7.83
C TRP A 136 3.38 -4.98 8.24
N GLN A 137 3.50 -3.81 8.86
CA GLN A 137 2.38 -2.93 9.11
C GLN A 137 1.73 -2.50 7.79
N THR A 138 0.40 -2.50 7.75
CA THR A 138 -0.39 -2.08 6.58
C THR A 138 -1.43 -1.03 6.97
N GLU A 139 -1.79 -0.18 6.02
CA GLU A 139 -2.88 0.76 6.16
C GLU A 139 -4.21 0.04 6.02
N CYS A 140 -5.26 0.57 6.65
CA CYS A 140 -6.58 -0.03 6.58
C CYS A 140 -7.69 1.01 6.46
N VAL A 141 -8.85 0.54 6.03
CA VAL A 141 -10.06 1.34 5.87
C VAL A 141 -11.15 0.74 6.75
N TYR A 142 -11.76 1.59 7.58
CA TYR A 142 -12.98 1.26 8.29
C TYR A 142 -14.17 1.91 7.57
N GLU A 143 -15.11 1.09 7.09
CA GLU A 143 -16.43 1.54 6.63
C GLU A 143 -17.41 1.39 7.79
N ILE A 144 -17.90 2.52 8.30
CA ILE A 144 -18.62 2.60 9.57
C ILE A 144 -20.04 3.08 9.27
N THR A 145 -21.02 2.18 9.38
CA THR A 145 -22.43 2.48 9.15
C THR A 145 -23.21 2.32 10.46
N PRO A 146 -23.57 3.42 11.14
CA PRO A 146 -24.32 3.35 12.39
C PRO A 146 -25.80 3.04 12.11
N MET A 147 -26.43 2.19 12.93
CA MET A 147 -27.86 1.83 12.75
C MET A 147 -28.81 2.95 13.21
N ALA A 148 -28.35 3.80 14.12
CA ALA A 148 -29.04 4.98 14.63
C ALA A 148 -28.07 6.16 14.70
N ALA A 149 -28.59 7.40 14.75
CA ALA A 149 -27.74 8.57 14.93
C ALA A 149 -27.04 8.51 16.29
N MET A 150 -25.78 8.94 16.33
CA MET A 150 -24.97 8.91 17.55
C MET A 150 -23.94 10.05 17.56
N ASP A 151 -23.68 10.58 18.75
CA ASP A 151 -22.77 11.72 18.92
C ASP A 151 -21.32 11.32 18.65
N SER A 152 -20.93 10.11 19.04
CA SER A 152 -19.60 9.58 18.80
C SER A 152 -19.56 8.05 18.75
N PHE A 153 -18.55 7.55 18.04
CA PHE A 153 -18.18 6.14 17.99
C PHE A 153 -16.66 6.03 18.06
N THR A 154 -16.15 5.10 18.86
CA THR A 154 -14.71 4.84 18.97
C THR A 154 -14.39 3.46 18.44
N ILE A 155 -13.41 3.38 17.55
CA ILE A 155 -12.87 2.15 16.97
C ILE A 155 -11.35 2.15 17.04
N ASP A 156 -10.78 1.10 17.63
CA ASP A 156 -9.35 0.96 17.91
C ASP A 156 -8.71 2.24 18.50
N GLY A 157 -9.42 2.91 19.41
CA GLY A 157 -8.97 4.14 20.05
C GLY A 157 -9.04 5.42 19.20
N HIS A 158 -9.52 5.33 17.94
CA HIS A 158 -9.89 6.50 17.15
C HIS A 158 -11.36 6.83 17.35
N THR A 159 -11.68 8.10 17.57
CA THR A 159 -13.06 8.55 17.79
C THR A 159 -13.55 9.35 16.59
N ILE A 160 -14.76 9.05 16.12
CA ILE A 160 -15.46 9.80 15.06
C ILE A 160 -16.75 10.35 15.67
N ARG A 161 -17.01 11.64 15.47
CA ARG A 161 -18.18 12.34 16.00
C ARG A 161 -19.23 12.60 14.92
N LYS A 162 -20.45 12.94 15.37
CA LYS A 162 -21.59 13.36 14.53
C LYS A 162 -21.90 12.33 13.43
N LEU A 163 -22.32 11.16 13.87
CA LEU A 163 -22.65 10.02 13.02
C LEU A 163 -24.16 9.97 12.79
N TYR A 164 -24.57 9.94 11.53
CA TYR A 164 -25.98 9.92 11.14
C TYR A 164 -26.41 8.49 10.82
N ALA A 165 -27.63 8.12 11.23
CA ALA A 165 -28.20 6.80 10.99
C ALA A 165 -28.10 6.40 9.51
N ASN A 166 -27.66 5.16 9.26
CA ASN A 166 -27.56 4.54 7.94
C ASN A 166 -26.66 5.26 6.92
N ARG A 167 -25.83 6.20 7.37
CA ARG A 167 -24.83 6.89 6.52
C ARG A 167 -23.44 6.36 6.82
N THR A 168 -22.81 5.76 5.82
CA THR A 168 -21.45 5.21 5.96
C THR A 168 -20.42 6.32 6.04
N VAL A 169 -19.57 6.26 7.06
CA VAL A 169 -18.31 7.02 7.14
C VAL A 169 -17.17 6.11 6.72
N TYR A 170 -16.36 6.58 5.79
CA TYR A 170 -15.11 5.95 5.38
C TYR A 170 -13.98 6.61 6.14
N PHE A 171 -13.38 5.84 7.06
CA PHE A 171 -12.16 6.25 7.73
C PHE A 171 -10.99 5.53 7.06
N ASP A 172 -10.38 6.24 6.12
CA ASP A 172 -9.50 5.67 5.11
C ASP A 172 -8.03 5.97 5.43
N GLY A 173 -7.34 4.95 5.92
CA GLY A 173 -5.91 5.01 6.19
C GLY A 173 -5.04 4.90 4.95
N GLU A 174 -5.55 4.43 3.82
CA GLU A 174 -4.81 4.33 2.55
C GLU A 174 -4.76 5.73 1.88
N LEU A 175 -5.91 6.42 1.82
CA LEU A 175 -6.03 7.76 1.23
C LEU A 175 -5.74 8.91 2.20
N LYS A 176 -5.55 8.61 3.49
CA LYS A 176 -5.40 9.62 4.57
C LYS A 176 -6.58 10.59 4.64
N LYS A 177 -7.80 10.06 4.54
CA LYS A 177 -9.04 10.86 4.49
C LYS A 177 -10.11 10.28 5.40
N VAL A 178 -11.01 11.14 5.85
CA VAL A 178 -12.27 10.73 6.47
C VAL A 178 -13.40 11.41 5.72
N TYR A 179 -14.36 10.63 5.21
CA TYR A 179 -15.39 11.16 4.32
C TYR A 179 -16.67 10.31 4.33
N THR A 180 -17.69 10.81 3.65
CA THR A 180 -18.93 10.08 3.33
C THR A 180 -19.30 10.39 1.88
N ASP A 181 -20.34 9.75 1.35
CA ASP A 181 -20.81 10.00 -0.01
C ASP A 181 -21.26 11.46 -0.27
N THR A 182 -21.70 12.17 0.77
CA THR A 182 -22.21 13.56 0.66
C THR A 182 -21.33 14.61 1.32
N GLU A 183 -20.26 14.20 2.00
CA GLU A 183 -19.37 15.10 2.75
C GLU A 183 -17.93 14.64 2.52
N PRO A 184 -17.16 15.36 1.69
CA PRO A 184 -15.84 14.93 1.25
C PRO A 184 -14.76 15.06 2.34
N ASN A 185 -15.05 15.77 3.44
CA ASN A 185 -14.11 15.94 4.55
C ASN A 185 -14.82 15.95 5.90
N LYS A 186 -14.69 14.83 6.62
CA LYS A 186 -15.15 14.62 8.00
C LYS A 186 -13.99 14.58 9.02
N TYR A 187 -12.76 14.86 8.57
CA TYR A 187 -11.58 14.88 9.43
C TYR A 187 -11.72 15.78 10.68
N PRO A 188 -12.36 16.97 10.63
CA PRO A 188 -12.55 17.82 11.81
C PRO A 188 -13.38 17.19 12.93
N ASP A 189 -14.22 16.19 12.61
CA ASP A 189 -15.03 15.46 13.59
C ASP A 189 -14.28 14.26 14.19
N CYS A 190 -13.00 14.06 13.86
CA CYS A 190 -12.22 12.89 14.25
C CYS A 190 -11.16 13.21 15.30
N THR A 191 -10.90 12.26 16.19
CA THR A 191 -9.77 12.25 17.12
C THR A 191 -8.95 11.00 16.85
N LEU A 192 -7.71 11.19 16.40
CA LEU A 192 -6.83 10.11 15.97
C LEU A 192 -5.99 9.58 17.12
N LYS A 193 -5.99 8.25 17.33
CA LYS A 193 -5.02 7.57 18.18
C LYS A 193 -3.62 7.89 17.68
N GLN A 194 -2.80 8.42 18.59
CA GLN A 194 -1.39 8.77 18.33
C GLN A 194 -1.18 9.69 17.11
N ASN A 195 -2.16 10.56 16.79
CA ASN A 195 -2.11 11.44 15.61
C ASN A 195 -1.84 10.71 14.29
N SER A 196 -2.30 9.46 14.17
CA SER A 196 -2.07 8.61 13.01
C SER A 196 -3.38 8.13 12.40
N PHE A 197 -3.35 7.92 11.08
CA PHE A 197 -4.43 7.23 10.37
C PHE A 197 -4.41 5.73 10.69
N PRO A 198 -5.53 5.02 10.51
CA PRO A 198 -5.67 3.66 10.99
C PRO A 198 -4.74 2.71 10.23
N THR A 199 -3.98 1.93 10.99
CA THR A 199 -3.02 0.94 10.51
C THR A 199 -3.19 -0.36 11.27
N LEU A 200 -2.65 -1.45 10.72
CA LEU A 200 -2.66 -2.77 11.30
C LEU A 200 -1.25 -3.35 11.28
N ASP A 201 -0.73 -3.65 12.46
CA ASP A 201 0.43 -4.55 12.62
C ASP A 201 0.07 -6.00 12.21
N PRO A 202 1.04 -6.75 11.67
CA PRO A 202 0.86 -8.13 11.26
C PRO A 202 0.65 -9.07 12.45
N GLY A 203 -0.05 -10.17 12.23
CA GLY A 203 -0.32 -11.19 13.25
C GLY A 203 -1.62 -10.96 14.02
N SER A 204 -1.67 -11.49 15.25
CA SER A 204 -2.88 -11.46 16.08
C SER A 204 -3.11 -10.06 16.66
N GLN A 205 -4.30 -9.52 16.40
CA GLN A 205 -4.68 -8.17 16.79
C GLN A 205 -6.07 -8.15 17.45
N LYS A 206 -6.27 -7.18 18.34
CA LYS A 206 -7.55 -6.92 19.00
C LYS A 206 -8.07 -5.54 18.61
N ILE A 207 -9.21 -5.50 17.94
CA ILE A 207 -9.90 -4.26 17.56
C ILE A 207 -11.11 -4.07 18.47
N SER A 208 -11.11 -2.98 19.22
CA SER A 208 -12.20 -2.63 20.15
C SER A 208 -13.14 -1.61 19.53
N MET A 209 -14.44 -1.77 19.75
CA MET A 209 -15.51 -0.88 19.31
C MET A 209 -16.34 -0.42 20.51
N SER A 210 -16.69 0.86 20.57
CA SER A 210 -17.48 1.40 21.69
C SER A 210 -18.96 1.00 21.66
N SER A 211 -19.46 0.47 20.54
CA SER A 211 -20.83 -0.02 20.39
C SER A 211 -20.90 -1.13 19.34
N THR A 212 -21.84 -2.06 19.52
CA THR A 212 -22.20 -3.07 18.52
C THR A 212 -23.41 -2.67 17.66
N SER A 213 -24.03 -1.51 17.92
CA SER A 213 -25.13 -0.94 17.12
C SER A 213 -24.64 -0.24 15.84
N VAL A 214 -23.42 -0.55 15.41
CA VAL A 214 -22.73 0.04 14.28
C VAL A 214 -22.15 -1.09 13.46
N LYS A 215 -22.50 -1.14 12.17
CA LYS A 215 -21.91 -2.09 11.24
C LYS A 215 -20.55 -1.55 10.82
N VAL A 216 -19.49 -2.31 11.07
CA VAL A 216 -18.14 -1.93 10.65
C VAL A 216 -17.54 -2.98 9.73
N VAL A 217 -17.10 -2.54 8.55
CA VAL A 217 -16.33 -3.36 7.62
C VAL A 217 -14.89 -2.86 7.62
N LEU A 218 -13.96 -3.72 8.02
CA LEU A 218 -12.53 -3.47 7.93
C LEU A 218 -12.01 -4.00 6.59
N LYS A 219 -11.28 -3.17 5.85
CA LYS A 219 -10.57 -3.55 4.62
C LYS A 219 -9.09 -3.22 4.75
N TYR A 220 -8.23 -4.09 4.24
CA TYR A 220 -6.78 -3.85 4.19
C TYR A 220 -6.13 -4.71 3.11
N THR A 221 -4.92 -4.33 2.69
CA THR A 221 -4.09 -5.11 1.77
C THR A 221 -2.83 -5.58 2.51
N PRO A 222 -2.60 -6.90 2.69
CA PRO A 222 -1.39 -7.41 3.34
C PRO A 222 -0.11 -6.93 2.65
N ILE A 223 0.90 -6.51 3.41
CA ILE A 223 2.23 -6.10 2.89
C ILE A 223 3.27 -7.15 3.28
N PHE A 224 4.17 -7.46 2.32
CA PHE A 224 5.25 -8.43 2.48
C PHE A 224 6.62 -7.78 2.27
N VAL A 225 7.42 -7.73 3.35
CA VAL A 225 8.83 -7.34 3.41
C VAL A 225 9.74 -8.49 3.03
#